data_AF-A0A820PSE2-F1
#
_entry.id   AF-A0A820PSE2-F1
#
_cell.length_a   1.000
_cell.length_b   1.000
_cell.length_c   1.000
_cell.angle_alpha   90.00
_cell.angle_beta   90.00
_cell.angle_gamma   90.00
#
_symmetry.space_group_name_H-M   'P 1'
#
loop_
_entity.id
_entity.type
_entity.pdbx_description
1 polymer ?
#
loop_
_entity_poly.entity_id
_entity_poly.type
_entity_poly.pdbx_seq_one_letter_code
_entity_poly.pdbx_strand_id
1 'polypeptide(L)'
;MGFWNDDVTSGTTLSANAWYHIAFVYDNSSQTQIIYLNGVQDTNRSSAGPYLGGSGAINIGNYYNGSNNTYDGFIDQVTLYMNARSASDILSDATFSTWHSFDCGI
;
A
#
# COMPACT_ATOMS: atom_id res chain seq x y z
N MET A 1 8.61 5.07 -3.35
CA MET A 1 8.78 5.95 -2.17
C MET A 1 9.34 5.08 -1.07
N GLY A 2 10.45 5.45 -0.45
CA GLY A 2 11.07 4.67 0.63
C GLY A 2 11.58 5.60 1.72
N PHE A 3 11.52 5.14 2.96
CA PHE A 3 11.97 5.83 4.16
C PHE A 3 13.48 5.64 4.40
N TRP A 4 14.28 5.39 3.35
CA TRP A 4 15.76 5.31 3.39
C TRP A 4 16.31 4.52 4.60
N ASN A 5 16.09 3.20 4.62
CA ASN A 5 16.42 2.27 5.71
C ASN A 5 15.54 2.38 6.96
N ASP A 6 14.52 3.24 6.95
CA ASP A 6 13.52 3.36 8.01
C ASP A 6 12.15 2.82 7.53
N ASP A 7 12.15 1.84 6.62
CA ASP A 7 10.93 1.22 6.08
C ASP A 7 10.35 0.16 7.02
N VAL A 8 9.02 0.09 7.17
CA VAL A 8 8.35 -1.03 7.84
C VAL A 8 8.20 -2.21 6.86
N THR A 9 8.43 -3.42 7.36
CA THR A 9 8.28 -4.66 6.58
C THR A 9 7.10 -5.46 7.13
N SER A 10 6.25 -5.95 6.23
CA SER A 10 5.13 -6.84 6.58
C SER A 10 5.63 -8.11 7.28
N GLY A 11 4.86 -8.60 8.26
CA GLY A 11 5.12 -9.87 8.93
C GLY A 11 4.58 -11.08 8.15
N THR A 12 3.66 -10.86 7.22
CA THR A 12 2.99 -11.92 6.46
C THR A 12 3.71 -12.20 5.14
N THR A 13 3.99 -13.48 4.89
CA THR A 13 4.44 -13.94 3.56
C THR A 13 3.23 -14.15 2.66
N LEU A 14 3.21 -13.48 1.51
CA LEU A 14 2.15 -13.63 0.52
C LEU A 14 2.38 -14.86 -0.37
N SER A 15 1.28 -15.50 -0.78
CA SER A 15 1.31 -16.58 -1.77
C SER A 15 1.10 -16.01 -3.17
N ALA A 16 1.76 -16.61 -4.17
CA ALA A 16 1.56 -16.23 -5.57
C ALA A 16 0.14 -16.58 -6.06
N ASN A 17 -0.31 -15.91 -7.12
CA ASN A 17 -1.60 -16.14 -7.78
C ASN A 17 -2.84 -15.91 -6.88
N ALA A 18 -2.74 -15.00 -5.91
CA ALA A 18 -3.86 -14.55 -5.10
C ALA A 18 -3.94 -13.02 -5.08
N TRP A 19 -5.17 -12.50 -5.06
CA TRP A 19 -5.42 -11.07 -4.88
C TRP A 19 -5.34 -10.72 -3.39
N TYR A 20 -4.67 -9.60 -3.12
CA TYR A 20 -4.58 -9.03 -1.78
C TYR A 20 -4.90 -7.55 -1.86
N HIS A 21 -5.71 -7.06 -0.92
CA HIS A 21 -5.77 -5.63 -0.66
C HIS A 21 -4.64 -5.26 0.29
N ILE A 22 -3.73 -4.38 -0.14
CA ILE A 22 -2.59 -3.92 0.65
C ILE A 22 -2.72 -2.42 0.83
N ALA A 23 -2.66 -1.95 2.08
CA ALA A 23 -2.59 -0.53 2.38
C ALA A 23 -1.39 -0.22 3.28
N PHE A 24 -0.70 0.86 2.95
CA PHE A 24 0.32 1.45 3.80
C PHE A 24 -0.18 2.80 4.31
N VAL A 25 -0.12 3.00 5.62
CA VAL A 25 -0.50 4.25 6.27
C VAL A 25 0.72 4.80 7.00
N TYR A 26 1.01 6.08 6.76
CA TYR A 26 1.95 6.84 7.56
C TYR A 26 1.22 7.99 8.25
N ASP A 27 1.26 7.99 9.58
CA ASP A 27 0.79 9.11 10.39
C ASP A 27 1.99 9.93 10.85
N ASN A 28 2.14 11.12 10.26
CA ASN A 28 3.24 12.03 10.58
C ASN A 28 3.15 12.62 11.99
N SER A 29 1.94 12.72 12.57
CA SER A 29 1.76 13.30 13.91
C SER A 29 2.29 12.37 14.99
N SER A 30 2.06 11.07 14.84
CA SER A 30 2.54 10.02 15.74
C SER A 30 3.82 9.35 15.25
N GLN A 31 4.29 9.68 14.04
CA GLN A 31 5.42 9.02 13.37
C GLN A 31 5.22 7.50 13.27
N THR A 32 3.98 7.07 12.99
CA THR A 32 3.63 5.65 12.93
C THR A 32 3.48 5.19 11.49
N GLN A 33 4.18 4.12 11.14
CA GLN A 33 4.05 3.39 9.90
C GLN A 33 3.22 2.12 10.15
N ILE A 34 2.19 1.88 9.34
CA ILE A 34 1.27 0.75 9.50
C ILE A 34 1.05 0.08 8.14
N ILE A 35 1.15 -1.23 8.10
CA ILE A 35 0.74 -2.04 6.94
C ILE A 35 -0.53 -2.79 7.31
N TYR A 36 -1.49 -2.75 6.39
CA TYR A 36 -2.72 -3.54 6.45
C TYR A 36 -2.75 -4.52 5.28
N LEU A 37 -3.16 -5.74 5.56
CA LEU A 37 -3.40 -6.79 4.59
C LEU A 37 -4.86 -7.23 4.69
N ASN A 38 -5.58 -7.21 3.57
CA ASN A 38 -7.00 -7.53 3.48
C ASN A 38 -7.86 -6.78 4.51
N GLY A 39 -7.52 -5.50 4.75
CA GLY A 39 -8.24 -4.61 5.67
C GLY A 39 -7.86 -4.76 7.14
N VAL A 40 -7.02 -5.74 7.50
CA VAL A 40 -6.59 -6.00 8.88
C VAL A 40 -5.15 -5.54 9.05
N GLN A 41 -4.83 -4.95 10.21
CA GLN A 41 -3.45 -4.55 10.51
C GLN A 41 -2.54 -5.78 10.56
N ASP A 42 -1.50 -5.77 9.73
CA ASP A 42 -0.47 -6.81 9.71
C ASP A 42 0.71 -6.45 10.62
N THR A 43 1.20 -5.21 10.51
CA THR A 43 2.32 -4.74 11.31
C THR A 43 2.23 -3.23 11.54
N ASN A 44 2.90 -2.75 12.59
CA ASN A 44 3.12 -1.33 12.81
C ASN A 44 4.52 -1.10 13.39
N ARG A 45 5.08 0.08 13.13
CA ARG A 45 6.33 0.54 13.73
C ARG A 45 6.32 2.05 13.87
N SER A 46 6.98 2.57 14.91
CA SER A 46 7.39 3.97 14.93
C SER A 46 8.57 4.18 13.98
N SER A 47 8.51 5.22 13.16
CA SER A 47 9.64 5.67 12.33
C SER A 47 10.72 6.28 13.22
N ALA A 48 11.98 6.19 12.80
CA ALA A 48 13.11 6.75 13.54
C ALA A 48 13.10 8.30 13.54
N GLY A 49 12.40 8.91 12.59
CA GLY A 49 12.15 10.34 12.54
C GLY A 49 10.95 10.69 11.67
N PRO A 50 10.59 11.98 11.59
CA PRO A 50 9.49 12.43 10.75
C PRO A 50 9.86 12.31 9.27
N TYR A 51 8.89 11.93 8.45
CA TYR A 51 9.05 11.99 7.01
C TYR A 51 8.98 13.45 6.55
N LEU A 52 10.08 13.95 6.00
CA LEU A 52 10.21 15.36 5.59
C LEU A 52 9.68 15.63 4.18
N GLY A 53 9.13 14.61 3.51
CA GLY A 53 8.69 14.71 2.13
C GLY A 53 9.83 14.63 1.12
N GLY A 54 9.47 14.75 -0.15
CA GLY A 54 10.41 14.80 -1.27
C GLY A 54 9.67 15.11 -2.57
N SER A 55 10.39 15.69 -3.54
CA SER A 55 9.89 15.89 -4.90
C SER A 55 10.36 14.72 -5.77
N GLY A 56 9.47 13.78 -6.06
CA GLY A 56 9.79 12.62 -6.89
C GLY A 56 8.55 12.06 -7.56
N ALA A 57 8.74 11.34 -8.67
CA ALA A 57 7.65 10.65 -9.34
C ALA A 57 7.14 9.49 -8.48
N ILE A 58 5.82 9.30 -8.49
CA ILE A 58 5.20 8.09 -7.97
C ILE A 58 5.42 6.99 -9.00
N ASN A 59 6.07 5.91 -8.56
CA ASN A 59 6.33 4.74 -9.39
C ASN A 59 5.47 3.59 -8.88
N ILE A 60 4.73 2.94 -9.78
CA ILE A 60 3.89 1.78 -9.50
C ILE A 60 4.44 0.60 -10.31
N GLY A 61 4.60 -0.54 -9.65
CA GLY A 61 5.13 -1.76 -10.27
C GLY A 61 6.62 -1.73 -10.61
N ASN A 62 7.36 -0.68 -10.24
CA ASN A 62 8.79 -0.54 -10.52
C ASN A 62 9.53 0.20 -9.40
N TYR A 63 10.79 -0.15 -9.21
CA TYR A 63 11.69 0.60 -8.35
C TYR A 63 12.14 1.92 -9.00
N TYR A 64 12.24 3.00 -8.21
CA TYR A 64 12.41 4.37 -8.71
C TYR A 64 13.68 4.63 -9.53
N ASN A 65 14.71 3.78 -9.40
CA ASN A 65 16.00 3.92 -10.10
C ASN A 65 16.12 3.00 -11.33
N GLY A 66 15.00 2.54 -11.91
CA GLY A 66 14.99 1.81 -13.18
C GLY A 66 15.77 0.49 -13.19
N SER A 67 16.11 -0.05 -12.02
CA SER A 67 16.80 -1.34 -11.88
C SER A 67 15.79 -2.49 -12.05
N ASN A 68 16.27 -3.72 -12.30
CA ASN A 68 15.52 -4.99 -12.52
C ASN A 68 14.54 -5.42 -11.40
N ASN A 69 14.13 -4.51 -10.52
CA ASN A 69 13.16 -4.71 -9.45
C ASN A 69 11.78 -4.26 -9.94
N THR A 70 11.31 -4.92 -11.00
CA THR A 70 9.97 -4.73 -11.55
C THR A 70 9.03 -5.73 -10.90
N TYR A 71 7.82 -5.29 -10.55
CA TYR A 71 6.77 -6.19 -10.07
C TYR A 71 6.17 -6.96 -11.25
N ASP A 72 6.15 -8.29 -11.13
CA ASP A 72 5.52 -9.19 -12.09
C ASP A 72 4.20 -9.70 -11.52
N GLY A 73 3.10 -9.05 -11.91
CA GLY A 73 1.77 -9.36 -11.44
C GLY A 73 0.75 -8.30 -11.81
N PHE A 74 -0.49 -8.48 -11.36
CA PHE A 74 -1.57 -7.53 -11.58
C PHE A 74 -1.67 -6.53 -10.42
N ILE A 75 -2.02 -5.29 -10.75
CA ILE A 75 -2.31 -4.22 -9.82
C ILE A 75 -3.62 -3.60 -10.27
N ASP A 76 -4.55 -3.38 -9.34
CA ASP A 76 -5.82 -2.75 -9.60
C ASP A 76 -6.21 -1.81 -8.44
N GLN A 77 -7.09 -0.84 -8.71
CA GLN A 77 -7.69 0.07 -7.73
C GLN A 77 -6.69 0.87 -6.88
N VAL A 78 -5.61 1.35 -7.51
CA VAL A 78 -4.60 2.17 -6.82
C VAL A 78 -5.18 3.52 -6.39
N THR A 79 -5.13 3.79 -5.08
CA THR A 79 -5.54 5.07 -4.51
C THR A 79 -4.46 5.64 -3.59
N LEU A 80 -4.30 6.97 -3.60
CA LEU A 80 -3.38 7.69 -2.73
C LEU A 80 -4.15 8.77 -1.95
N TYR A 81 -3.91 8.84 -0.65
CA TYR A 81 -4.48 9.85 0.24
C TYR A 81 -3.38 10.71 0.86
N MET A 82 -3.68 11.99 1.07
CA MET A 82 -2.76 12.95 1.71
C MET A 82 -2.85 12.92 3.24
N ASN A 83 -3.80 12.18 3.80
CA ASN A 83 -4.03 12.05 5.24
C ASN A 83 -3.95 10.57 5.65
N ALA A 84 -3.52 10.34 6.89
CA ALA A 84 -3.54 9.00 7.48
C ALA A 84 -4.99 8.48 7.56
N ARG A 85 -5.24 7.33 6.95
CA ARG A 85 -6.54 6.66 6.94
C ARG A 85 -6.74 5.86 8.22
N SER A 86 -7.96 5.83 8.74
CA SER A 86 -8.28 5.02 9.92
C SER A 86 -8.35 3.53 9.57
N ALA A 87 -8.20 2.65 10.56
CA ALA A 87 -8.34 1.21 10.36
C ALA A 87 -9.72 0.84 9.78
N SER A 88 -10.79 1.52 10.18
CA SER A 88 -12.14 1.32 9.63
C SER A 88 -12.24 1.74 8.17
N ASP A 89 -11.58 2.82 7.76
CA ASP A 89 -11.57 3.23 6.35
C ASP A 89 -10.85 2.20 5.50
N ILE A 90 -9.69 1.74 5.96
CA ILE A 90 -8.90 0.71 5.25
C ILE A 90 -9.66 -0.61 5.14
N LEU A 91 -10.40 -1.00 6.18
CA LEU A 91 -11.27 -2.18 6.14
C LEU A 91 -12.42 -2.01 5.14
N SER A 92 -13.02 -0.81 5.07
CA SER A 92 -14.04 -0.50 4.07
C SER A 92 -13.46 -0.60 2.66
N ASP A 93 -12.29 -0.03 2.42
CA ASP A 93 -11.62 -0.07 1.11
C ASP A 93 -11.29 -1.52 0.70
N ALA A 94 -10.88 -2.36 1.65
CA ALA A 94 -10.59 -3.78 1.41
C ALA A 94 -11.83 -4.65 1.13
N THR A 95 -13.00 -4.22 1.57
CA THR A 95 -14.26 -4.97 1.44
C THR A 95 -15.17 -4.43 0.36
N PHE A 96 -14.88 -3.24 -0.18
CA PHE A 96 -15.64 -2.62 -1.26
C PHE A 96 -15.45 -3.41 -2.57
N SER A 97 -16.35 -4.35 -2.79
CA SER A 97 -16.39 -5.22 -3.97
C SER A 97 -17.64 -4.89 -4.78
N THR A 98 -17.58 -3.81 -5.57
CA THR A 98 -18.59 -3.58 -6.61
C THR A 98 -18.16 -4.26 -7.89
N TRP A 99 -18.67 -5.46 -8.10
CA TRP A 99 -18.59 -6.16 -9.38
C TRP A 99 -19.31 -5.33 -10.45
N HIS A 100 -18.54 -4.70 -11.34
CA HIS A 100 -19.09 -4.27 -12.62
C HIS A 100 -18.97 -5.46 -13.57
N SER A 101 -20.09 -6.10 -13.88
CA SER A 101 -20.15 -7.09 -14.95
C SER A 101 -19.82 -6.38 -16.26
N PHE A 102 -18.66 -6.69 -16.85
CA PHE A 102 -18.39 -6.40 -18.26
C PHE A 102 -19.18 -7.40 -19.11
N ASP A 103 -20.51 -7.35 -19.05
CA ASP A 103 -21.33 -8.07 -20.03
C ASP A 103 -21.13 -7.35 -21.37
N CYS A 104 -20.13 -7.78 -22.11
CA CYS A 104 -20.03 -7.55 -23.53
C CYS A 104 -21.12 -8.40 -24.17
N GLY A 105 -22.28 -7.77 -24.39
CA GLY A 105 -23.37 -8.38 -25.15
C GLY A 105 -22.86 -8.90 -26.49
N ILE A 106 -23.08 -10.18 -26.73
CA ILE A 106 -23.01 -10.84 -28.04
C ILE A 106 -24.04 -10.27 -29.00
#